data_AF-X1JH15-F1
#
_entry.id   AF-X1JH15-F1
#
_cell.length_a   1.000
_cell.length_b   1.000
_cell.length_c   1.000
_cell.angle_alpha   90.00
_cell.angle_beta   90.00
_cell.angle_gamma   90.00
#
_symmetry.space_group_name_H-M   'P 1'
#
loop_
_entity.id
_entity.type
_entity.pdbx_description
1 polymer ?
#
loop_
_entity_poly.entity_id
_entity_poly.type
_entity_poly.pdbx_seq_one_letter_code
_entity_poly.pdbx_strand_id
1 'polypeptide(L)'
;MQNKGAVRGFAIALAIVCVYQLSFTFVSRKVESDARDYAQGDSTREESYIDSIGSEVVYNILVRKYTYRECKEREINLGLDLKGGMNVTLEVSMVDMIRSLSNYNTDSTFNRAIALALEYQKDSQEDFVTLFGRTFEEIDPNGMLAAIFATRELRGQIDFNSSNEDVLRVIRSETEGSMDNA
;
A
#
# COMPACT_ATOMS: atom_id res chain seq x y z
N MET A 1 23.21 -33.67 -34.15
CA MET A 1 21.92 -34.01 -33.49
C MET A 1 22.07 -34.70 -32.12
N GLN A 2 23.29 -34.97 -31.63
CA GLN A 2 23.57 -35.73 -30.39
C GLN A 2 23.23 -35.00 -29.07
N ASN A 3 23.30 -33.66 -29.01
CA ASN A 3 23.01 -32.94 -27.76
C ASN A 3 21.50 -32.71 -27.51
N LYS A 4 20.59 -33.13 -28.42
CA LYS A 4 19.15 -32.88 -28.26
C LYS A 4 18.55 -33.59 -27.04
N GLY A 5 19.07 -34.76 -26.66
CA GLY A 5 18.62 -35.50 -25.46
C GLY A 5 19.06 -34.84 -24.16
N ALA A 6 20.33 -34.44 -24.06
CA ALA A 6 20.87 -33.74 -22.90
C ALA A 6 20.20 -32.38 -22.67
N VAL A 7 19.96 -31.62 -23.75
CA VAL A 7 19.27 -30.31 -23.67
C VAL A 7 17.81 -30.47 -23.21
N ARG A 8 17.09 -31.51 -23.68
CA ARG A 8 15.72 -31.80 -23.21
C ARG A 8 15.69 -32.21 -21.74
N GLY A 9 16.63 -33.05 -21.30
CA GLY A 9 16.74 -33.45 -19.89
C GLY A 9 17.00 -32.26 -18.97
N PHE A 10 17.92 -31.38 -19.35
CA PHE A 10 18.19 -30.15 -18.62
C PHE A 10 16.97 -29.21 -18.56
N ALA A 11 16.27 -29.04 -19.68
CA ALA A 11 15.06 -28.21 -19.74
C ALA A 11 13.94 -28.74 -18.83
N ILE A 12 13.74 -30.06 -18.78
CA ILE A 12 12.75 -30.69 -17.90
C ILE A 12 13.13 -30.49 -16.42
N ALA A 13 14.40 -30.70 -16.07
CA ALA A 13 14.88 -30.46 -14.70
C ALA A 13 14.69 -28.99 -14.29
N LEU A 14 15.02 -28.05 -15.17
CA LEU A 14 14.81 -26.62 -14.94
C LEU A 14 13.32 -26.30 -14.75
N ALA A 15 12.44 -26.86 -15.60
CA ALA A 15 11.01 -26.67 -15.47
C ALA A 15 10.46 -27.17 -14.12
N ILE A 16 10.94 -28.31 -13.63
CA ILE A 16 10.56 -28.84 -12.32
C ILE A 16 10.99 -27.88 -11.20
N VAL A 17 12.21 -27.33 -11.26
CA VAL A 17 12.70 -26.34 -10.30
C VAL A 17 11.86 -25.06 -10.35
N CYS A 18 11.49 -24.59 -11.54
CA CYS A 18 10.63 -23.42 -11.69
C CYS A 18 9.23 -23.66 -11.09
N VAL A 19 8.62 -24.83 -11.35
CA VAL A 19 7.33 -25.19 -10.75
C VAL A 19 7.44 -25.26 -9.23
N TYR A 20 8.52 -25.83 -8.70
CA TYR A 20 8.77 -25.87 -7.26
C TYR A 20 8.85 -24.47 -6.66
N GLN A 21 9.61 -23.54 -7.24
CA GLN A 21 9.70 -22.15 -6.77
C GLN A 21 8.35 -21.40 -6.87
N LEU A 22 7.66 -21.54 -8.00
CA LEU A 22 6.35 -20.90 -8.22
C LEU A 22 5.28 -21.44 -7.27
N SER A 23 5.37 -22.71 -6.87
CA SER A 23 4.39 -23.32 -5.97
C SER A 23 4.34 -22.65 -4.59
N PHE A 24 5.48 -22.20 -4.04
CA PHE A 24 5.50 -21.45 -2.78
C PHE A 24 4.79 -20.10 -2.91
N THR A 25 5.07 -19.40 -4.00
CA THR A 25 4.45 -18.11 -4.33
C THR A 25 2.93 -18.26 -4.51
N PHE A 26 2.47 -19.35 -5.11
CA PHE A 26 1.04 -19.62 -5.26
C PHE A 26 0.36 -19.87 -3.92
N VAL A 27 0.98 -20.64 -3.02
CA VAL A 27 0.39 -20.93 -1.71
C VAL A 27 0.39 -19.72 -0.79
N SER A 28 1.48 -18.93 -0.75
CA SER A 28 1.51 -17.71 0.05
C SER A 28 0.42 -16.73 -0.40
N ARG A 29 0.30 -16.48 -1.70
CA ARG A 29 -0.75 -15.63 -2.28
C ARG A 29 -2.16 -16.11 -1.97
N LYS A 30 -2.38 -17.43 -1.90
CA LYS A 30 -3.68 -17.99 -1.54
C LYS A 30 -4.05 -17.61 -0.11
N VAL A 31 -3.13 -17.79 0.83
CA VAL A 31 -3.35 -17.43 2.25
C VAL A 31 -3.56 -15.92 2.40
N GLU A 32 -2.83 -15.10 1.66
CA GLU A 32 -3.04 -13.63 1.63
C GLU A 32 -4.40 -13.24 1.06
N SER A 33 -4.86 -13.93 0.01
CA SER A 33 -6.21 -13.73 -0.53
C SER A 33 -7.28 -14.09 0.51
N ASP A 34 -7.12 -15.23 1.20
CA ASP A 34 -8.05 -15.65 2.24
C ASP A 34 -8.06 -14.65 3.41
N ALA A 35 -6.90 -14.08 3.77
CA ALA A 35 -6.77 -13.04 4.79
C ALA A 35 -7.48 -11.74 4.39
N ARG A 36 -7.36 -11.33 3.14
CA ARG A 36 -8.02 -10.15 2.59
C ARG A 36 -9.54 -10.31 2.57
N ASP A 37 -10.02 -11.48 2.16
CA ASP A 37 -11.45 -11.82 2.17
C ASP A 37 -12.02 -11.83 3.61
N TYR A 38 -11.22 -12.31 4.58
CA TYR A 38 -11.58 -12.27 6.00
C TYR A 38 -11.60 -10.84 6.57
N ALA A 39 -10.63 -10.01 6.17
CA ALA A 39 -10.46 -8.65 6.67
C ALA A 39 -11.51 -7.66 6.15
N GLN A 40 -12.11 -7.91 4.98
CA GLN A 40 -13.08 -7.02 4.33
C GLN A 40 -12.60 -5.55 4.24
N GLY A 41 -11.29 -5.34 4.09
CA GLY A 41 -10.67 -4.01 4.04
C GLY A 41 -10.21 -3.41 5.38
N ASP A 42 -10.32 -4.14 6.50
CA ASP A 42 -9.73 -3.75 7.79
C ASP A 42 -8.31 -4.31 7.92
N SER A 43 -7.30 -3.45 7.72
CA SER A 43 -5.87 -3.82 7.77
C SER A 43 -5.46 -4.47 9.10
N THR A 44 -6.08 -4.09 10.21
CA THR A 44 -5.76 -4.65 11.54
C THR A 44 -6.21 -6.12 11.64
N ARG A 45 -7.34 -6.44 11.01
CA ARG A 45 -7.86 -7.81 10.94
C ARG A 45 -7.05 -8.67 9.99
N GLU A 46 -6.57 -8.10 8.89
CA GLU A 46 -5.67 -8.78 7.96
C GLU A 46 -4.36 -9.18 8.65
N GLU A 47 -3.70 -8.23 9.33
CA GLU A 47 -2.44 -8.49 10.03
C GLU A 47 -2.61 -9.54 11.14
N SER A 48 -3.66 -9.43 11.95
CA SER A 48 -3.93 -10.41 13.01
C SER A 48 -4.26 -11.81 12.47
N TYR A 49 -4.93 -11.91 11.33
CA TYR A 49 -5.17 -13.19 10.65
C TYR A 49 -3.85 -13.78 10.14
N ILE A 50 -3.03 -12.98 9.46
CA ILE A 50 -1.73 -13.41 8.95
C ILE A 50 -0.79 -13.85 10.08
N ASP A 51 -0.77 -13.13 11.20
CA ASP A 51 0.02 -13.51 12.38
C ASP A 51 -0.44 -14.85 12.95
N SER A 52 -1.76 -15.07 13.04
CA SER A 52 -2.32 -16.33 13.54
C SER A 52 -1.98 -17.54 12.66
N ILE A 53 -2.01 -17.38 11.33
CA ILE A 53 -1.69 -18.45 10.37
C ILE A 53 -0.18 -18.58 10.13
N GLY A 54 0.63 -17.62 10.58
CA GLY A 54 2.08 -17.58 10.40
C GLY A 54 2.81 -18.87 10.74
N SER A 55 2.38 -19.52 11.82
CA SER A 55 2.98 -20.77 12.32
C SER A 55 2.26 -22.04 11.85
N GLU A 56 1.13 -21.91 11.15
CA GLU A 56 0.37 -23.06 10.66
C GLU A 56 0.97 -23.64 9.39
N VAL A 57 0.82 -24.96 9.23
CA VAL A 57 1.28 -25.70 8.05
C VAL A 57 0.28 -25.50 6.92
N VAL A 58 0.64 -24.68 5.94
CA VAL A 58 -0.22 -24.36 4.77
C VAL A 58 0.21 -25.08 3.50
N TYR A 59 1.43 -25.64 3.46
CA TYR A 59 1.92 -26.34 2.28
C TYR A 59 2.57 -27.69 2.62
N ASN A 60 2.19 -28.73 1.87
CA ASN A 60 2.72 -30.07 2.03
C ASN A 60 3.04 -30.68 0.66
N ILE A 61 4.32 -30.94 0.41
CA ILE A 61 4.82 -31.49 -0.86
C ILE A 61 5.19 -32.97 -0.77
N LEU A 62 4.50 -33.72 0.08
CA LEU A 62 4.73 -35.15 0.41
C LEU A 62 6.05 -35.43 1.14
N VAL A 63 7.13 -34.71 0.82
CA VAL A 63 8.48 -34.89 1.40
C VAL A 63 8.70 -34.01 2.63
N ARG A 64 8.07 -32.83 2.65
CA ARG A 64 8.18 -31.86 3.74
C ARG A 64 6.91 -31.04 3.86
N LYS A 65 6.61 -30.67 5.11
CA LYS A 65 5.59 -29.70 5.48
C LYS A 65 6.25 -28.33 5.66
N TYR A 66 5.59 -27.28 5.18
CA TYR A 66 6.05 -25.90 5.30
C TYR A 66 4.97 -25.07 5.97
N THR A 67 5.39 -24.22 6.90
CA THR A 67 4.50 -23.22 7.50
C THR A 67 4.28 -22.04 6.56
N TYR A 68 3.26 -21.22 6.82
CA TYR A 68 3.03 -20.01 6.03
C TYR A 68 4.28 -19.12 6.01
N ARG A 69 4.92 -18.91 7.16
CA ARG A 69 6.15 -18.13 7.25
C ARG A 69 7.28 -18.70 6.39
N GLU A 70 7.49 -20.02 6.42
CA GLU A 70 8.49 -20.67 5.57
C GLU A 70 8.15 -20.57 4.08
N CYS A 71 6.87 -20.62 3.71
CA CYS A 71 6.42 -20.40 2.33
C CYS A 71 6.65 -18.95 1.91
N LYS A 72 6.40 -17.98 2.79
CA LYS A 72 6.58 -16.56 2.53
C LYS A 72 8.05 -16.18 2.37
N GLU A 73 8.94 -16.75 3.18
CA GLU A 73 10.40 -16.57 3.03
C GLU A 73 10.94 -17.15 1.71
N ARG A 74 10.25 -18.14 1.15
CA ARG A 74 10.61 -18.80 -0.12
C ARG A 74 9.84 -18.24 -1.31
N GLU A 75 8.93 -17.30 -1.09
CA GLU A 75 8.22 -16.65 -2.16
C GLU A 75 9.20 -15.85 -3.04
N ILE A 76 8.90 -15.80 -4.33
CA ILE A 76 9.64 -14.94 -5.25
C ILE A 76 9.44 -13.48 -4.82
N ASN A 77 10.53 -12.76 -4.56
CA ASN A 77 10.48 -11.32 -4.32
C ASN A 77 9.96 -10.60 -5.57
N LEU A 78 8.66 -10.38 -5.61
CA LEU A 78 7.99 -9.61 -6.65
C LEU A 78 8.28 -8.12 -6.45
N GLY A 79 8.59 -7.42 -7.53
CA GLY A 79 8.68 -5.96 -7.52
C GLY A 79 7.32 -5.33 -7.21
N LEU A 80 7.33 -4.04 -6.85
CA LEU A 80 6.13 -3.28 -6.45
C LEU A 80 4.99 -3.37 -7.49
N ASP A 81 5.35 -3.34 -8.78
CA ASP A 81 4.44 -3.51 -9.93
C ASP A 81 3.69 -4.86 -9.93
N LEU A 82 4.34 -5.93 -9.46
CA LEU A 82 3.79 -7.30 -9.48
C LEU A 82 3.22 -7.74 -8.12
N LYS A 83 3.47 -6.98 -7.05
CA LYS A 83 2.83 -7.16 -5.74
C LYS A 83 1.42 -6.54 -5.70
N GLY A 84 0.97 -5.90 -6.78
CA GLY A 84 -0.35 -5.27 -6.83
C GLY A 84 -0.48 -4.16 -5.78
N GLY A 85 0.61 -3.44 -5.56
CA GLY A 85 0.77 -2.48 -4.48
C GLY A 85 0.15 -1.13 -4.81
N MET A 86 -1.14 -1.01 -4.56
CA MET A 86 -1.55 0.09 -3.69
C MET A 86 -1.14 -0.32 -2.29
N ASN A 87 -0.05 0.27 -1.82
CA ASN A 87 0.53 -0.10 -0.55
C ASN A 87 -0.33 0.52 0.56
N VAL A 88 -1.25 -0.27 1.11
CA VAL A 88 -2.09 0.09 2.27
C VAL A 88 -1.25 0.71 3.40
N THR A 89 0.02 0.31 3.56
CA THR A 89 0.94 0.90 4.54
C THR A 89 1.42 2.33 4.18
N LEU A 90 1.62 2.66 2.90
CA LEU A 90 1.97 4.03 2.46
C LEU A 90 0.73 4.93 2.45
N GLU A 91 -0.43 4.39 2.10
CA GLU A 91 -1.71 5.10 2.12
C GLU A 91 -2.09 5.55 3.53
N VAL A 92 -1.99 4.65 4.52
CA VAL A 92 -2.24 4.98 5.93
C VAL A 92 -1.22 6.01 6.44
N SER A 93 0.04 5.93 6.01
CA SER A 93 1.08 6.90 6.40
C SER A 93 0.82 8.31 5.83
N MET A 94 0.44 8.42 4.55
CA MET A 94 0.13 9.72 3.91
C MET A 94 -1.07 10.40 4.57
N VAL A 95 -2.12 9.64 4.86
CA VAL A 95 -3.31 10.15 5.55
C VAL A 95 -2.97 10.68 6.94
N ASP A 96 -2.17 9.94 7.71
CA ASP A 96 -1.76 10.37 9.04
C ASP A 96 -0.83 11.59 9.00
N MET A 97 0.05 11.70 8.01
CA MET A 97 0.85 12.91 7.80
C MET A 97 -0.03 14.13 7.53
N ILE A 98 -1.00 14.04 6.61
CA ILE A 98 -1.91 15.16 6.31
C ILE A 98 -2.74 15.53 7.55
N ARG A 99 -3.23 14.55 8.31
CA ARG A 99 -3.92 14.82 9.58
C ARG A 99 -3.00 15.49 10.58
N SER A 100 -1.76 15.03 10.73
CA SER A 100 -0.77 15.63 11.63
C SER A 100 -0.51 17.09 11.26
N LEU A 101 -0.29 17.40 9.99
CA LEU A 101 -0.06 18.78 9.50
C LEU A 101 -1.24 19.72 9.80
N SER A 102 -2.46 19.19 9.82
CA SER A 102 -3.68 19.91 10.22
C SER A 102 -3.88 20.00 11.75
N ASN A 103 -2.93 19.49 12.55
CA ASN A 103 -3.06 19.30 13.99
C ASN A 103 -4.31 18.47 14.36
N TYR A 104 -4.53 17.37 13.63
CA TYR A 104 -5.66 16.44 13.76
C TYR A 104 -7.01 17.16 13.74
N ASN A 105 -7.22 17.99 12.72
CA ASN A 105 -8.43 18.78 12.58
C ASN A 105 -9.69 17.88 12.47
N THR A 106 -10.74 18.25 13.19
CA THR A 106 -12.01 17.51 13.27
C THR A 106 -13.06 17.98 12.28
N ASP A 107 -12.70 18.90 11.38
CA ASP A 107 -13.60 19.41 10.35
C ASP A 107 -14.21 18.27 9.50
N SER A 108 -15.52 18.36 9.29
CA SER A 108 -16.28 17.30 8.62
C SER A 108 -16.01 17.25 7.12
N THR A 109 -15.77 18.41 6.49
CA THR A 109 -15.45 18.51 5.06
C THR A 109 -14.06 17.94 4.82
N PHE A 110 -13.08 18.32 5.65
CA PHE A 110 -11.72 17.80 5.62
C PHE A 110 -11.65 16.28 5.74
N ASN A 111 -12.26 15.71 6.79
CA ASN A 111 -12.23 14.27 7.00
C ASN A 111 -12.97 13.49 5.90
N ARG A 112 -14.03 14.07 5.35
CA ARG A 112 -14.76 13.49 4.21
C ARG A 112 -13.94 13.56 2.92
N ALA A 113 -13.20 14.64 2.69
CA ALA A 113 -12.30 14.79 1.54
C ALA A 113 -11.19 13.75 1.56
N ILE A 114 -10.58 13.49 2.72
CA ILE A 114 -9.59 12.42 2.90
C ILE A 114 -10.19 11.05 2.58
N ALA A 115 -11.37 10.75 3.13
CA ALA A 115 -12.03 9.47 2.88
C ALA A 115 -12.36 9.28 1.39
N LEU A 116 -12.86 10.31 0.72
CA LEU A 116 -13.16 10.26 -0.72
C LEU A 116 -11.88 10.14 -1.56
N ALA A 117 -10.80 10.83 -1.17
CA ALA A 117 -9.52 10.74 -1.85
C ALA A 117 -8.93 9.33 -1.78
N LEU A 118 -9.08 8.65 -0.64
CA LEU A 118 -8.69 7.25 -0.48
C LEU A 118 -9.48 6.33 -1.41
N GLU A 119 -10.78 6.54 -1.56
CA GLU A 119 -11.57 5.77 -2.52
C GLU A 119 -11.13 6.04 -3.97
N TYR A 120 -10.84 7.30 -4.35
CA TYR A 120 -10.36 7.60 -5.71
C TYR A 120 -8.95 7.07 -5.99
N GLN A 121 -8.10 7.01 -4.97
CA GLN A 121 -6.77 6.43 -5.09
C GLN A 121 -6.85 4.93 -5.42
N LYS A 122 -7.96 4.25 -5.06
CA LYS A 122 -8.17 2.84 -5.41
C LYS A 122 -8.15 2.55 -6.90
N ASP A 123 -8.62 3.50 -7.69
CA ASP A 123 -8.75 3.35 -9.13
C ASP A 123 -7.78 4.26 -9.90
N SER A 124 -6.91 5.00 -9.20
CA SER A 124 -6.04 6.03 -9.77
C SER A 124 -4.58 5.87 -9.37
N GLN A 125 -3.68 6.14 -10.30
CA GLN A 125 -2.24 6.28 -10.03
C GLN A 125 -1.84 7.73 -9.73
N GLU A 126 -2.81 8.64 -9.61
CA GLU A 126 -2.54 10.03 -9.23
C GLU A 126 -2.01 10.14 -7.79
N ASP A 127 -1.19 11.16 -7.56
CA ASP A 127 -0.67 11.52 -6.24
C ASP A 127 -1.81 11.79 -5.25
N PHE A 128 -1.67 11.29 -4.02
CA PHE A 128 -2.70 11.41 -2.99
C PHE A 128 -3.02 12.88 -2.64
N VAL A 129 -2.00 13.75 -2.59
CA VAL A 129 -2.21 15.17 -2.27
C VAL A 129 -3.03 15.85 -3.37
N THR A 130 -2.81 15.46 -4.63
CA THR A 130 -3.62 15.90 -5.78
C THR A 130 -5.07 15.43 -5.66
N LEU A 131 -5.28 14.15 -5.35
CA LEU A 131 -6.62 13.59 -5.16
C LEU A 131 -7.34 14.26 -3.99
N PHE A 132 -6.66 14.49 -2.88
CA PHE A 132 -7.19 15.20 -1.71
C PHE A 132 -7.62 16.64 -2.05
N GLY A 133 -6.79 17.39 -2.78
CA GLY A 133 -7.15 18.73 -3.22
C GLY A 133 -8.41 18.73 -4.09
N ARG A 134 -8.48 17.81 -5.06
CA ARG A 134 -9.65 17.63 -5.94
C ARG A 134 -10.91 17.29 -5.14
N THR A 135 -10.86 16.29 -4.27
CA THR A 135 -12.04 15.86 -3.50
C THR A 135 -12.48 16.91 -2.49
N PHE A 136 -11.55 17.70 -1.94
CA PHE A 136 -11.89 18.83 -1.08
C PHE A 136 -12.67 19.90 -1.84
N GLU A 137 -12.20 20.29 -3.03
CA GLU A 137 -12.90 21.25 -3.91
C GLU A 137 -14.25 20.71 -4.41
N GLU A 138 -14.36 19.41 -4.67
CA GLU A 138 -15.63 18.75 -5.03
C GLU A 138 -16.66 18.84 -3.89
N ILE A 139 -16.23 18.70 -2.63
CA ILE A 139 -17.13 18.73 -1.47
C ILE A 139 -17.46 20.16 -1.06
N ASP A 140 -16.47 21.06 -1.06
CA ASP A 140 -16.64 22.47 -0.74
C ASP A 140 -15.86 23.37 -1.72
N PRO A 141 -16.51 23.80 -2.81
CA PRO A 141 -15.89 24.67 -3.80
C PRO A 141 -15.49 26.05 -3.28
N ASN A 142 -16.03 26.48 -2.13
CA ASN A 142 -15.70 27.76 -1.50
C ASN A 142 -14.81 27.57 -0.26
N GLY A 143 -14.42 26.34 0.05
CA GLY A 143 -13.63 25.98 1.20
C GLY A 143 -12.18 26.46 1.04
N MET A 144 -11.61 26.97 2.13
CA MET A 144 -10.20 27.36 2.17
C MET A 144 -9.40 26.37 3.01
N LEU A 145 -8.49 25.63 2.38
CA LEU A 145 -7.56 24.72 3.05
C LEU A 145 -6.67 25.47 4.05
N ALA A 146 -6.37 26.74 3.79
CA ALA A 146 -5.62 27.60 4.69
C ALA A 146 -6.24 27.67 6.10
N ALA A 147 -7.57 27.60 6.24
CA ALA A 147 -8.22 27.61 7.55
C ALA A 147 -7.95 26.33 8.36
N ILE A 148 -7.65 25.22 7.69
CA ILE A 148 -7.36 23.92 8.29
C ILE A 148 -5.86 23.77 8.58
N PHE A 149 -5.01 24.27 7.68
CA PHE A 149 -3.56 24.06 7.70
C PHE A 149 -2.73 25.25 8.20
N ALA A 150 -3.34 26.36 8.63
CA ALA A 150 -2.66 27.45 9.34
C ALA A 150 -2.27 27.05 10.79
N THR A 151 -1.57 25.93 10.92
CA THR A 151 -1.09 25.36 12.19
C THR A 151 0.22 26.00 12.62
N ARG A 152 0.67 25.68 13.85
CA ARG A 152 1.95 26.19 14.36
C ARG A 152 3.16 25.62 13.62
N GLU A 153 3.07 24.38 13.16
CA GLU A 153 4.13 23.68 12.43
C GLU A 153 4.37 24.31 11.05
N LEU A 154 3.30 24.74 10.39
CA LEU A 154 3.35 25.37 9.06
C LEU A 154 3.46 26.90 9.11
N ARG A 155 3.73 27.47 10.30
CA ARG A 155 3.82 28.92 10.49
C ARG A 155 4.94 29.51 9.64
N GLY A 156 4.60 30.47 8.78
CA GLY A 156 5.52 31.10 7.84
C GLY A 156 5.59 30.41 6.48
N GLN A 157 4.94 29.25 6.32
CA GLN A 157 4.72 28.59 5.03
C GLN A 157 3.26 28.73 4.58
N ILE A 158 2.31 28.57 5.53
CA ILE A 158 0.87 28.72 5.30
C ILE A 158 0.32 29.78 6.25
N ASP A 159 -0.39 30.75 5.68
CA ASP A 159 -1.14 31.79 6.38
C ASP A 159 -2.62 31.69 6.03
N PHE A 160 -3.49 32.36 6.79
CA PHE A 160 -4.95 32.37 6.54
C PHE A 160 -5.38 32.91 5.17
N ASN A 161 -4.48 33.60 4.46
CA ASN A 161 -4.71 34.15 3.12
C ASN A 161 -4.10 33.29 2.00
N SER A 162 -3.45 32.16 2.34
CA SER A 162 -2.86 31.27 1.34
C SER A 162 -3.93 30.64 0.45
N SER A 163 -3.63 30.52 -0.85
CA SER A 163 -4.53 29.82 -1.77
C SER A 163 -4.52 28.31 -1.52
N ASN A 164 -5.58 27.61 -1.94
CA ASN A 164 -5.64 26.15 -1.82
C ASN A 164 -4.46 25.48 -2.57
N GLU A 165 -4.09 26.00 -3.74
CA GLU A 165 -2.92 25.51 -4.50
C GLU A 165 -1.60 25.68 -3.74
N ASP A 166 -1.40 26.81 -3.06
CA ASP A 166 -0.20 27.04 -2.26
C ASP A 166 -0.15 26.09 -1.06
N VAL A 167 -1.29 25.87 -0.40
CA VAL A 167 -1.40 24.93 0.73
C VAL A 167 -1.08 23.51 0.27
N LEU A 168 -1.65 23.05 -0.86
CA LEU A 168 -1.37 21.73 -1.41
C LEU A 168 0.10 21.55 -1.79
N ARG A 169 0.75 22.60 -2.31
CA ARG A 169 2.19 22.58 -2.63
C ARG A 169 3.06 22.39 -1.38
N VAL A 170 2.74 23.10 -0.31
CA VAL A 170 3.45 22.97 0.98
C VAL A 170 3.23 21.58 1.56
N ILE A 171 1.98 21.10 1.59
CA ILE A 171 1.66 19.74 2.06
C ILE A 171 2.49 18.71 1.30
N ARG A 172 2.53 18.79 -0.04
CA ARG A 172 3.33 17.88 -0.88
C ARG A 172 4.79 17.88 -0.48
N SER A 173 5.40 19.06 -0.33
CA SER A 173 6.80 19.19 0.06
C SER A 173 7.09 18.55 1.41
N GLU A 174 6.20 18.69 2.39
CA GLU A 174 6.35 18.10 3.72
C GLU A 174 6.20 16.56 3.70
N THR A 175 5.26 16.03 2.90
CA THR A 175 5.10 14.58 2.72
C THR A 175 6.26 13.95 1.94
N GLU A 176 6.74 14.54 0.85
CA GLU A 176 7.86 14.01 0.05
C GLU A 176 9.19 14.09 0.82
N GLY A 177 9.44 15.20 1.52
CA GLY A 177 10.64 15.37 2.33
C GLY A 177 10.77 14.36 3.48
N SER A 178 9.65 13.77 3.92
CA SER A 178 9.64 12.70 4.93
C SER A 178 9.91 11.31 4.35
N MET A 179 9.61 11.09 3.06
CA MET A 179 9.82 9.81 2.38
C MET A 179 11.28 9.58 1.96
N ASP A 180 12.00 10.63 1.57
CA ASP A 180 13.42 10.53 1.20
C ASP A 180 14.36 10.32 2.40
N ASN A 181 13.87 10.57 3.62
CA ASN A 181 14.63 10.43 4.87
C ASN A 181 14.30 9.13 5.65
N ALA A 182 13.44 8.25 5.12
CA ALA A 182 13.00 7.00 5.75
C ALA A 182 13.67 5.75 5.17
#